data_AF-A0A1E7LSL2-F1
#
_entry.id   AF-A0A1E7LSL2-F1
#
_cell.length_a   1.000
_cell.length_b   1.000
_cell.length_c   1.000
_cell.angle_alpha   90.00
_cell.angle_beta   90.00
_cell.angle_gamma   90.00
#
_symmetry.space_group_name_H-M   'P 1'
#
loop_
_entity.id
_entity.type
_entity.pdbx_description
1 polymer ?
#
loop_
_entity_poly.entity_id
_entity_poly.type
_entity_poly.pdbx_seq_one_letter_code
_entity_poly.pdbx_strand_id
1 'polypeptide(L)'
;MTTTDRTAPRTGLLTVDGAILHHEVRGEGPLLVMMPGGSADAGIYDAIAAAMTTMAEGLTPAWGEDRAAPEPAAVEAGAAAREPEPMAPEPERAIPEPEPTAPARPEGPQGVPPEVPPAQAEVFRRMHANLPVFLEHVLCSFSGYVPDLVALKTAAAPLVVGVGRDSRALLPAVAAEALARRVDARAAEFPGGHIGLTEDPRAFAARLRDVLLAP
;
A
#
# COMPACT_ATOMS: atom_id res chain seq x y z
N MET A 1 -10.16 30.06 29.35
CA MET A 1 -10.98 29.00 28.71
C MET A 1 -10.06 28.34 27.69
N THR A 2 -9.47 27.20 28.04
CA THR A 2 -8.51 26.51 27.18
C THR A 2 -9.31 25.74 26.14
N THR A 3 -9.29 26.21 24.90
CA THR A 3 -9.83 25.45 23.76
C THR A 3 -8.98 24.20 23.61
N THR A 4 -9.50 23.05 24.04
CA THR A 4 -8.90 21.76 23.71
C THR A 4 -8.93 21.62 22.19
N ASP A 5 -7.75 21.59 21.58
CA ASP A 5 -7.59 21.26 20.18
C ASP A 5 -8.15 19.85 19.95
N ARG A 6 -9.36 19.77 19.38
CA ARG A 6 -10.03 18.51 19.07
C ARG A 6 -9.38 17.78 17.87
N THR A 7 -8.39 18.38 17.23
CA THR A 7 -7.72 17.85 16.04
C THR A 7 -6.49 17.02 16.38
N ALA A 8 -5.86 17.24 17.55
CA ALA A 8 -4.68 16.49 17.98
C ALA A 8 -5.04 15.05 18.40
N PRO A 9 -4.31 14.02 17.90
CA PRO A 9 -4.56 12.63 18.30
C PRO A 9 -4.21 12.40 19.77
N ARG A 10 -5.03 11.59 20.45
CA ARG A 10 -4.65 11.02 21.74
C ARG A 10 -3.71 9.86 21.49
N THR A 11 -2.48 9.94 21.96
CA THR A 11 -1.46 8.89 21.74
C THR A 11 -1.31 7.98 22.96
N GLY A 12 -0.85 6.76 22.74
CA GLY A 12 -0.53 5.83 23.81
C GLY A 12 0.34 4.67 23.38
N LEU A 13 0.80 3.91 24.37
CA LEU A 13 1.56 2.67 24.17
C LEU A 13 0.73 1.50 24.67
N LEU A 14 0.67 0.43 23.88
CA LEU A 14 -0.02 -0.81 24.21
C LEU A 14 1.01 -1.94 24.26
N THR A 15 1.22 -2.51 25.45
CA THR A 15 2.06 -3.70 25.60
C THR A 15 1.26 -4.92 25.15
N VAL A 16 1.83 -5.68 24.21
CA VAL A 16 1.30 -6.96 23.71
C VAL A 16 2.38 -8.03 23.81
N ASP A 17 2.02 -9.29 23.58
CA ASP A 17 2.99 -10.39 23.61
C ASP A 17 4.09 -10.15 22.56
N GLY A 18 5.31 -9.86 23.04
CA GLY A 18 6.49 -9.65 22.21
C GLY A 18 6.67 -8.26 21.62
N ALA A 19 5.80 -7.29 21.90
CA ALA A 19 5.93 -5.92 21.36
C ALA A 19 5.29 -4.82 22.23
N ILE A 20 5.68 -3.58 21.98
CA ILE A 20 5.01 -2.37 22.47
C ILE A 20 4.52 -1.61 21.24
N LEU A 21 3.20 -1.47 21.10
CA LEU A 21 2.58 -0.81 19.95
C LEU A 21 2.29 0.65 20.27
N HIS A 22 2.77 1.55 19.43
CA HIS A 22 2.31 2.94 19.41
C HIS A 22 0.94 3.01 18.72
N HIS A 23 -0.01 3.73 19.32
CA HIS A 23 -1.32 3.96 18.72
C HIS A 23 -1.76 5.42 18.90
N GLU A 24 -2.58 5.86 17.94
CA GLU A 24 -3.17 7.19 17.91
C GLU A 24 -4.68 7.08 17.78
N VAL A 25 -5.42 7.78 18.63
CA VAL A 25 -6.88 7.75 18.67
C VAL A 25 -7.43 9.13 18.33
N ARG A 26 -8.33 9.17 17.34
CA ARG A 26 -9.07 10.37 16.90
C ARG A 26 -10.57 10.07 16.91
N GLY A 27 -11.39 11.06 17.31
CA GLY A 27 -12.85 10.93 17.38
C GLY A 27 -13.38 10.14 18.59
N GLU A 28 -14.70 9.96 18.61
CA GLU A 28 -15.47 9.28 19.68
C GLU A 28 -16.54 8.31 19.13
N GLY A 29 -16.51 8.01 17.82
CA GLY A 29 -17.45 7.11 17.16
C GLY A 29 -17.12 5.62 17.34
N PRO A 30 -17.78 4.73 16.56
CA PRO A 30 -17.42 3.31 16.49
C PRO A 30 -15.92 3.13 16.19
N LEU A 31 -15.30 2.18 16.88
CA LEU A 31 -13.87 1.94 16.75
C LEU A 31 -13.52 1.39 15.36
N LEU A 32 -12.69 2.14 14.63
CA LEU A 32 -12.01 1.68 13.42
C LEU A 32 -10.51 1.57 13.72
N VAL A 33 -9.97 0.36 13.59
CA VAL A 33 -8.53 0.12 13.72
C VAL A 33 -7.91 0.11 12.32
N MET A 34 -6.91 0.96 12.10
CA MET A 34 -6.15 1.03 10.85
C MET A 34 -4.73 0.57 11.13
N MET A 35 -4.25 -0.43 10.39
CA MET A 35 -2.91 -0.99 10.56
C MET A 35 -2.17 -0.96 9.23
N PRO A 36 -1.02 -0.27 9.15
CA PRO A 36 -0.25 -0.21 7.92
C PRO A 36 0.35 -1.58 7.60
N GLY A 37 0.36 -1.94 6.32
CA GLY A 37 1.15 -3.06 5.82
C GLY A 37 2.59 -2.64 5.56
N GLY A 38 3.51 -3.61 5.52
CA GLY A 38 4.91 -3.38 5.13
C GLY A 38 5.67 -2.47 6.11
N SER A 39 6.51 -1.58 5.59
CA SER A 39 7.39 -0.70 6.38
C SER A 39 6.78 0.67 6.69
N ALA A 40 5.46 0.83 6.58
CA ALA A 40 4.77 2.09 6.87
C ALA A 40 4.45 2.22 8.37
N ASP A 41 4.15 3.45 8.80
CA ASP A 41 3.70 3.79 10.16
C ASP A 41 2.29 4.42 10.13
N ALA A 42 1.76 4.77 11.30
CA ALA A 42 0.41 5.31 11.44
C ALA A 42 0.19 6.65 10.72
N GLY A 43 1.25 7.42 10.44
CA GLY A 43 1.18 8.73 9.79
C GLY A 43 0.63 8.67 8.36
N ILE A 44 0.69 7.51 7.71
CA ILE A 44 0.06 7.31 6.39
C ILE A 44 -1.45 7.54 6.43
N TYR A 45 -2.08 7.41 7.61
CA TYR A 45 -3.53 7.55 7.78
C TYR A 45 -3.97 8.95 8.21
N ASP A 46 -3.06 9.90 8.44
CA ASP A 46 -3.42 11.23 8.97
C ASP A 46 -4.45 11.94 8.08
N ALA A 47 -4.24 11.91 6.76
CA ALA A 47 -5.13 12.55 5.81
C ALA A 47 -6.50 11.85 5.73
N ILE A 48 -6.54 10.52 5.83
CA ILE A 48 -7.78 9.75 5.91
C ILE A 48 -8.54 10.07 7.19
N ALA A 49 -7.85 10.07 8.32
CA ALA A 49 -8.44 10.34 9.63
C ALA A 49 -9.06 11.74 9.66
N ALA A 50 -8.36 12.74 9.11
CA ALA A 50 -8.91 14.07 9.01
C ALA A 50 -10.10 14.18 8.05
N ALA A 51 -10.05 13.51 6.88
CA ALA A 51 -11.18 13.46 5.96
C ALA A 51 -12.42 12.85 6.63
N MET A 52 -12.25 11.77 7.40
CA MET A 52 -13.33 11.14 8.17
C MET A 52 -13.90 12.04 9.26
N THR A 53 -13.04 12.73 10.03
CA THR A 53 -13.47 13.71 11.04
C THR A 53 -14.37 14.75 10.41
N THR A 54 -13.97 15.29 9.26
CA THR A 54 -14.74 16.35 8.63
C THR A 54 -16.05 15.84 8.03
N MET A 55 -16.06 14.63 7.47
CA MET A 55 -17.31 13.97 7.05
C MET A 55 -18.28 13.78 8.22
N ALA A 56 -17.79 13.46 9.41
CA ALA A 56 -18.61 13.33 10.62
C ALA A 56 -19.16 14.69 11.11
N GLU A 57 -18.41 15.77 10.92
CA GLU A 57 -18.82 17.13 11.31
C GLU A 57 -19.69 17.83 10.26
N GLY A 58 -19.93 17.22 9.09
CA GLY A 58 -20.69 17.82 7.98
C GLY A 58 -20.00 19.05 7.35
N LEU A 59 -18.75 19.31 7.73
CA LEU A 59 -17.95 20.41 7.23
C LEU A 59 -17.22 19.96 5.96
N THR A 60 -16.81 20.90 5.11
CA THR A 60 -15.70 20.70 4.17
C THR A 60 -14.43 21.12 4.90
N PRO A 61 -13.40 20.26 5.05
CA PRO A 61 -12.18 20.63 5.74
C PRO A 61 -11.46 21.74 4.97
N ALA A 62 -10.98 22.72 5.73
CA ALA A 62 -10.09 23.77 5.28
C ALA A 62 -8.66 23.23 5.16
N TRP A 63 -8.41 22.40 4.14
CA TRP A 63 -7.05 22.21 3.66
C TRP A 63 -6.79 23.31 2.64
N GLY A 64 -5.85 24.20 2.95
CA GLY A 64 -5.33 25.15 1.97
C GLY A 64 -4.75 24.37 0.77
N GLU A 65 -4.90 24.93 -0.42
CA GLU A 65 -4.48 24.37 -1.72
C GLU A 65 -2.97 24.12 -1.88
N ASP A 66 -2.19 24.12 -0.78
CA ASP A 66 -0.73 24.27 -0.79
C ASP A 66 0.06 23.14 -0.07
N ARG A 67 -0.52 21.95 0.04
CA ARG A 67 0.29 20.72 0.06
C ARG A 67 -0.03 19.92 -1.19
N ALA A 68 0.56 20.33 -2.31
CA ALA A 68 0.80 19.40 -3.39
C ALA A 68 1.48 18.17 -2.79
N ALA A 69 0.81 17.02 -2.89
CA ALA A 69 1.51 15.75 -2.80
C ALA A 69 2.68 15.84 -3.80
N PRO A 70 3.89 15.36 -3.46
CA PRO A 70 4.93 15.26 -4.47
C PRO A 70 4.35 14.50 -5.66
N GLU A 71 4.38 15.12 -6.84
CA GLU A 71 3.92 14.55 -8.10
C GLU A 71 4.41 13.09 -8.19
N PRO A 72 3.52 12.12 -8.43
CA PRO A 72 3.95 10.74 -8.56
C PRO A 72 4.89 10.66 -9.76
N ALA A 73 6.13 10.27 -9.51
CA ALA A 73 7.00 9.82 -10.58
C ALA A 73 6.30 8.63 -11.23
N ALA A 74 5.76 8.84 -12.44
CA ALA A 74 5.12 7.81 -13.23
C ALA A 74 6.13 6.66 -13.41
N VAL A 75 5.94 5.58 -12.66
CA VAL A 75 6.58 4.31 -12.97
C VAL A 75 5.72 3.70 -14.06
N GLU A 76 6.12 3.93 -15.31
CA GLU A 76 5.58 3.25 -16.48
C GLU A 76 5.64 1.75 -16.26
N ALA A 77 4.47 1.15 -15.94
CA ALA A 77 4.32 -0.29 -15.90
C ALA A 77 4.38 -0.81 -17.34
N GLY A 78 5.56 -1.24 -17.76
CA GLY A 78 5.75 -1.98 -19.01
C GLY A 78 4.93 -3.27 -18.99
N ALA A 79 3.68 -3.18 -19.45
CA ALA A 79 2.79 -4.32 -19.60
C ALA A 79 3.22 -5.17 -20.79
N ALA A 80 3.87 -6.30 -20.50
CA ALA A 80 3.85 -7.46 -21.37
C ALA A 80 3.72 -8.71 -20.48
N ALA A 81 2.47 -9.02 -20.12
CA ALA A 81 2.15 -10.31 -19.53
C ALA A 81 2.48 -11.40 -20.55
N ARG A 82 3.54 -12.17 -20.30
CA ARG A 82 3.79 -13.44 -20.99
C ARG A 82 3.03 -14.51 -20.21
N GLU A 83 2.19 -15.29 -20.87
CA GLU A 83 1.56 -16.45 -20.23
C GLU A 83 2.63 -17.45 -19.80
N PRO A 84 2.52 -18.05 -18.60
CA PRO A 84 3.49 -19.03 -18.13
C PRO A 84 3.20 -20.39 -18.78
N GLU A 85 4.12 -20.86 -19.63
CA GLU A 85 4.12 -22.26 -20.06
C GLU A 85 4.54 -23.19 -18.90
N PRO A 86 4.02 -24.43 -18.85
CA PRO A 86 4.36 -25.37 -17.78
C PRO A 86 5.82 -25.84 -17.90
N MET A 87 6.58 -25.61 -16.83
CA MET A 87 7.99 -26.00 -16.73
C MET A 87 8.12 -27.51 -16.46
N ALA A 88 8.33 -28.29 -17.52
CA ALA A 88 8.86 -29.64 -17.39
C ALA A 88 10.39 -29.56 -17.12
N PRO A 89 10.99 -30.51 -16.39
CA PRO A 89 12.44 -30.47 -16.12
C PRO A 89 13.21 -30.69 -17.44
N GLU A 90 13.91 -29.67 -17.92
CA GLU A 90 14.82 -29.81 -19.06
C GLU A 90 16.15 -30.47 -18.62
N PRO A 91 16.75 -31.33 -19.45
CA PRO A 91 18.08 -31.87 -19.18
C PRO A 91 19.14 -30.76 -19.30
N GLU A 92 20.14 -30.83 -18.43
CA GLU A 92 21.24 -29.87 -18.28
C GLU A 92 21.97 -29.64 -19.63
N ARG A 93 21.65 -28.53 -20.29
CA ARG A 93 22.35 -28.07 -21.50
C ARG A 93 23.47 -27.12 -21.12
N ALA A 94 24.66 -27.38 -21.64
CA ALA A 94 25.82 -26.50 -21.51
C ALA A 94 25.49 -25.08 -22.02
N ILE A 95 25.86 -24.08 -21.21
CA ILE A 95 25.67 -22.66 -21.53
C ILE A 95 26.52 -22.33 -22.77
N PRO A 96 25.93 -21.94 -23.91
CA PRO A 96 26.71 -21.49 -25.05
C PRO A 96 27.37 -20.14 -24.73
N GLU A 97 28.61 -19.97 -25.21
CA GLU A 97 29.38 -18.72 -25.04
C GLU A 97 28.61 -17.51 -25.62
N PRO A 98 28.68 -16.33 -24.98
CA PRO A 98 27.92 -15.17 -25.43
C PRO A 98 28.43 -14.67 -26.78
N GLU A 99 27.55 -14.64 -27.78
CA GLU A 99 27.81 -13.96 -29.05
C GLU A 99 28.03 -12.45 -28.84
N PRO A 100 28.87 -11.80 -29.67
CA PRO A 100 29.15 -10.38 -29.53
C PRO A 100 27.88 -9.54 -29.73
N THR A 101 27.68 -8.63 -28.78
CA THR A 101 26.50 -7.77 -28.61
C THR A 101 26.09 -7.06 -29.90
N ALA A 102 24.82 -7.20 -30.29
CA ALA A 102 24.21 -6.37 -31.33
C ALA A 102 24.33 -4.87 -30.96
N PRO A 103 24.48 -3.95 -31.93
CA PRO A 103 24.67 -2.54 -31.64
C PRO A 103 23.46 -1.97 -30.90
N ALA A 104 23.74 -1.22 -29.84
CA ALA A 104 22.74 -0.51 -29.06
C ALA A 104 21.88 0.38 -29.95
N ARG A 105 20.55 0.35 -29.74
CA ARG A 105 19.64 1.32 -30.34
C ARG A 105 20.07 2.73 -29.91
N PRO A 106 19.96 3.74 -30.80
CA PRO A 106 20.32 5.11 -30.45
C PRO A 106 19.41 5.59 -29.33
N GLU A 107 20.00 5.95 -28.20
CA GLU A 107 19.32 6.58 -27.08
C GLU A 107 18.85 7.97 -27.54
N GLY A 108 17.53 8.21 -27.46
CA GLY A 108 16.97 9.55 -27.67
C GLY A 108 17.54 10.55 -26.66
N PRO A 109 17.30 11.87 -26.82
CA PRO A 109 17.90 12.87 -25.95
C PRO A 109 17.54 12.57 -24.50
N GLN A 110 18.53 12.10 -23.73
CA GLN A 110 18.40 11.93 -22.31
C GLN A 110 18.37 13.33 -21.70
N GLY A 111 17.15 13.81 -21.43
CA GLY A 111 16.97 15.00 -20.60
C GLY A 111 17.72 14.81 -19.29
N VAL A 112 18.24 15.91 -18.74
CA VAL A 112 18.85 15.90 -17.40
C VAL A 112 17.87 15.23 -16.44
N PRO A 113 18.27 14.14 -15.75
CA PRO A 113 17.39 13.50 -14.78
C PRO A 113 16.90 14.57 -13.79
N PRO A 114 15.59 14.62 -13.47
CA PRO A 114 15.10 15.57 -12.51
C PRO A 114 15.88 15.44 -11.19
N GLU A 115 16.34 16.56 -10.67
CA GLU A 115 17.10 16.59 -9.42
C GLU A 115 16.21 16.07 -8.29
N VAL A 116 16.61 14.98 -7.66
CA VAL A 116 15.83 14.34 -6.59
C VAL A 116 15.87 15.26 -5.36
N PRO A 117 14.70 15.71 -4.83
CA PRO A 117 14.67 16.55 -3.65
C PRO A 117 15.42 15.93 -2.46
N PRO A 118 16.11 16.71 -1.61
CA PRO A 118 16.94 16.17 -0.52
C PRO A 118 16.21 15.18 0.41
N ALA A 119 14.93 15.43 0.69
CA ALA A 119 14.11 14.54 1.49
C ALA A 119 13.87 13.18 0.82
N GLN A 120 13.66 13.15 -0.51
CA GLN A 120 13.51 11.89 -1.25
C GLN A 120 14.85 11.15 -1.33
N ALA A 121 15.95 11.88 -1.56
CA ALA A 121 17.30 11.31 -1.56
C ALA A 121 17.64 10.64 -0.21
N GLU A 122 17.23 11.24 0.91
CA GLU A 122 17.35 10.65 2.24
C GLU A 122 16.57 9.33 2.38
N VAL A 123 15.31 9.31 1.92
CA VAL A 123 14.47 8.11 1.93
C VAL A 123 15.11 6.99 1.13
N PHE A 124 15.58 7.27 -0.09
CA PHE A 124 16.27 6.27 -0.92
C PHE A 124 17.56 5.79 -0.25
N ARG A 125 18.36 6.69 0.32
CA ARG A 125 19.59 6.31 1.03
C ARG A 125 19.30 5.37 2.19
N ARG A 126 18.29 5.67 3.00
CA ARG A 126 17.83 4.81 4.10
C ARG A 126 17.29 3.47 3.60
N MET A 127 16.51 3.48 2.52
CA MET A 127 15.98 2.25 1.92
C MET A 127 17.11 1.33 1.43
N HIS A 128 18.10 1.88 0.72
CA HIS A 128 19.28 1.14 0.29
C HIS A 128 20.09 0.60 1.48
N ALA A 129 20.30 1.41 2.52
CA ALA A 129 21.01 0.98 3.73
C ALA A 129 20.27 -0.15 4.47
N ASN A 130 18.94 -0.15 4.44
CA ASN A 130 18.09 -1.17 5.09
C ASN A 130 17.87 -2.42 4.23
N LEU A 131 18.25 -2.41 2.95
CA LEU A 131 17.98 -3.51 2.03
C LEU A 131 18.57 -4.86 2.48
N PRO A 132 19.81 -4.96 3.00
CA PRO A 132 20.33 -6.22 3.52
C PRO A 132 19.48 -6.80 4.64
N VAL A 133 19.09 -5.98 5.63
CA VAL A 133 18.22 -6.39 6.75
C VAL A 133 16.86 -6.85 6.24
N PHE A 134 16.28 -6.12 5.28
CA PHE A 134 15.00 -6.49 4.67
C PHE A 134 15.08 -7.85 3.98
N LEU A 135 16.11 -8.08 3.16
CA LEU A 135 16.29 -9.34 2.44
C LEU A 135 16.59 -10.51 3.39
N GLU A 136 17.43 -10.30 4.41
CA GLU A 136 17.87 -11.35 5.33
C GLU A 136 16.79 -11.77 6.33
N HIS A 137 15.99 -10.82 6.83
CA HIS A 137 15.11 -11.08 7.98
C HIS A 137 13.62 -10.85 7.72
N VAL A 138 13.27 -9.99 6.75
CA VAL A 138 11.88 -9.54 6.57
C VAL A 138 11.22 -10.25 5.40
N LEU A 139 11.83 -10.22 4.22
CA LEU A 139 11.22 -10.63 2.96
C LEU A 139 10.63 -12.04 3.02
N CYS A 140 11.43 -13.03 3.39
CA CYS A 140 10.98 -14.43 3.42
C CYS A 140 9.88 -14.68 4.45
N SER A 141 9.95 -14.02 5.61
CA SER A 141 9.01 -14.23 6.72
C SER A 141 7.58 -13.84 6.34
N PHE A 142 7.37 -12.72 5.64
CA PHE A 142 6.02 -12.32 5.23
C PHE A 142 5.62 -12.86 3.86
N SER A 143 6.55 -12.99 2.90
CA SER A 143 6.22 -13.50 1.56
C SER A 143 5.93 -15.01 1.55
N GLY A 144 6.51 -15.77 2.49
CA GLY A 144 6.24 -17.19 2.69
C GLY A 144 5.05 -17.47 3.62
N TYR A 145 4.43 -16.46 4.21
CA TYR A 145 3.31 -16.66 5.12
C TYR A 145 2.07 -17.12 4.36
N VAL A 146 1.56 -18.30 4.73
CA VAL A 146 0.29 -18.82 4.21
C VAL A 146 -0.80 -18.57 5.26
N PRO A 147 -1.78 -17.70 4.99
CA PRO A 147 -2.86 -17.46 5.95
C PRO A 147 -3.74 -18.70 6.12
N ASP A 148 -4.29 -18.89 7.31
CA ASP A 148 -5.29 -19.93 7.57
C ASP A 148 -6.60 -19.59 6.83
N LEU A 149 -6.76 -20.18 5.64
CA LEU A 149 -7.92 -19.95 4.78
C LEU A 149 -9.22 -20.49 5.39
N VAL A 150 -9.15 -21.52 6.22
CA VAL A 150 -10.34 -22.09 6.87
C VAL A 150 -10.83 -21.16 7.97
N ALA A 151 -9.91 -20.63 8.78
CA ALA A 151 -10.23 -19.61 9.77
C ALA A 151 -10.77 -18.34 9.11
N LEU A 152 -10.12 -17.86 8.05
CA LEU A 152 -10.60 -16.68 7.29
C LEU A 152 -11.98 -16.91 6.69
N LYS A 153 -12.25 -18.09 6.13
CA LYS A 153 -13.57 -18.43 5.60
C LYS A 153 -14.64 -18.48 6.68
N THR A 154 -14.31 -19.03 7.86
CA THR A 154 -15.21 -19.08 9.01
C THR A 154 -15.53 -17.66 9.52
N ALA A 155 -14.58 -16.74 9.41
CA ALA A 155 -14.72 -15.33 9.76
C ALA A 155 -15.02 -14.42 8.55
N ALA A 156 -15.53 -14.96 7.43
CA ALA A 156 -15.63 -14.21 6.18
C ALA A 156 -16.78 -13.20 6.14
N ALA A 157 -17.82 -13.39 6.95
CA ALA A 157 -18.95 -12.45 7.01
C ALA A 157 -18.53 -10.98 7.23
N PRO A 158 -17.61 -10.66 8.16
CA PRO A 158 -17.05 -9.30 8.29
C PRO A 158 -15.88 -8.98 7.36
N LEU A 159 -15.42 -9.90 6.51
CA LEU A 159 -14.22 -9.71 5.70
C LEU A 159 -14.54 -9.08 4.35
N VAL A 160 -13.88 -7.95 4.07
CA VAL A 160 -13.88 -7.32 2.74
C VAL A 160 -12.45 -7.21 2.24
N VAL A 161 -12.22 -7.68 1.01
CA VAL A 161 -10.93 -7.54 0.33
C VAL A 161 -10.95 -6.30 -0.56
N GLY A 162 -10.10 -5.32 -0.24
CA GLY A 162 -9.96 -4.09 -1.02
C GLY A 162 -8.98 -4.23 -2.19
N VAL A 163 -9.33 -3.70 -3.36
CA VAL A 163 -8.43 -3.60 -4.53
C VAL A 163 -8.49 -2.18 -5.10
N GLY A 164 -7.33 -1.56 -5.33
CA GLY A 164 -7.26 -0.24 -5.96
C GLY A 164 -7.61 -0.32 -7.44
N ARG A 165 -8.48 0.57 -7.91
CA ARG A 165 -8.95 0.67 -9.31
C ARG A 165 -7.80 0.67 -10.30
N ASP A 166 -6.71 1.36 -9.97
CA ASP A 166 -5.60 1.58 -10.90
C ASP A 166 -4.54 0.48 -10.79
N SER A 167 -4.72 -0.47 -9.87
CA SER A 167 -3.82 -1.61 -9.63
C SER A 167 -4.32 -2.94 -10.19
N ARG A 168 -5.46 -2.96 -10.90
CA ARG A 168 -6.11 -4.22 -11.34
C ARG A 168 -5.26 -5.08 -12.27
N ALA A 169 -4.41 -4.47 -13.09
CA ALA A 169 -3.50 -5.19 -13.97
C ALA A 169 -2.25 -5.73 -13.25
N LEU A 170 -2.03 -5.36 -11.99
CA LEU A 170 -0.86 -5.74 -11.22
C LEU A 170 -1.10 -7.04 -10.43
N LEU A 171 -0.03 -7.80 -10.19
CA LEU A 171 -0.07 -9.05 -9.44
C LEU A 171 -0.77 -8.96 -8.07
N PRO A 172 -0.66 -7.87 -7.29
CA PRO A 172 -1.39 -7.75 -6.03
C PRO A 172 -2.92 -7.85 -6.19
N ALA A 173 -3.49 -7.31 -7.27
CA ALA A 173 -4.92 -7.42 -7.52
C ALA A 173 -5.35 -8.87 -7.80
N VAL A 174 -4.55 -9.61 -8.56
CA VAL A 174 -4.79 -11.04 -8.82
C VAL A 174 -4.78 -11.84 -7.51
N ALA A 175 -3.79 -11.60 -6.64
CA ALA A 175 -3.69 -12.25 -5.35
C ALA A 175 -4.88 -11.91 -4.44
N ALA A 176 -5.26 -10.63 -4.36
CA ALA A 176 -6.39 -10.16 -3.57
C ALA A 176 -7.72 -10.79 -4.03
N GLU A 177 -8.01 -10.75 -5.33
CA GLU A 177 -9.24 -11.34 -5.87
C GLU A 177 -9.28 -12.87 -5.69
N ALA A 178 -8.12 -13.54 -5.81
CA ALA A 178 -8.02 -14.97 -5.58
C ALA A 178 -8.18 -15.33 -4.10
N LEU A 179 -7.74 -14.48 -3.17
CA LEU A 179 -8.02 -14.63 -1.74
C LEU A 179 -9.52 -14.51 -1.49
N ALA A 180 -10.16 -13.42 -1.96
CA ALA A 180 -11.59 -13.17 -1.79
C ALA A 180 -12.45 -14.38 -2.19
N ARG A 181 -12.16 -14.97 -3.36
CA ARG A 181 -12.85 -16.18 -3.85
C ARG A 181 -12.64 -17.40 -2.95
N ARG A 182 -11.43 -17.62 -2.43
CA ARG A 182 -11.12 -18.80 -1.60
C ARG A 182 -11.82 -18.75 -0.25
N VAL A 183 -11.96 -17.56 0.32
CA VAL A 183 -12.56 -17.37 1.65
C VAL A 183 -14.03 -16.94 1.59
N ASP A 184 -14.63 -16.85 0.40
CA ASP A 184 -16.02 -16.38 0.20
C ASP A 184 -16.27 -14.98 0.77
N ALA A 185 -15.27 -14.10 0.67
CA ALA A 185 -15.35 -12.72 1.11
C ALA A 185 -15.76 -11.79 -0.03
N ARG A 186 -16.39 -10.67 0.32
CA ARG A 186 -16.71 -9.60 -0.62
C ARG A 186 -15.43 -8.92 -1.09
N ALA A 187 -15.31 -8.67 -2.39
CA ALA A 187 -14.29 -7.76 -2.94
C ALA A 187 -14.88 -6.35 -3.11
N ALA A 188 -14.11 -5.32 -2.78
CA ALA A 188 -14.48 -3.92 -2.96
C ALA A 188 -13.38 -3.15 -3.70
N GLU A 189 -13.77 -2.41 -4.73
CA GLU A 189 -12.87 -1.48 -5.41
C GLU A 189 -12.71 -0.19 -4.59
N PHE A 190 -11.48 0.32 -4.52
CA PHE A 190 -11.09 1.60 -3.91
C PHE A 190 -10.46 2.53 -4.96
N PRO A 191 -10.57 3.87 -4.79
CA PRO A 191 -9.85 4.83 -5.64
C PRO A 191 -8.32 4.67 -5.56
N GLY A 192 -7.63 4.95 -6.67
CA GLY A 192 -6.17 4.94 -6.75
C GLY A 192 -5.54 3.56 -6.92
N GLY A 193 -4.21 3.54 -6.82
CA GLY A 193 -3.38 2.33 -6.91
C GLY A 193 -2.87 1.87 -5.54
N HIS A 194 -1.60 1.47 -5.49
CA HIS A 194 -0.93 1.00 -4.26
C HIS A 194 -0.97 2.03 -3.12
N ILE A 195 -0.89 3.32 -3.48
CA ILE A 195 -0.88 4.46 -2.56
C ILE A 195 -2.16 5.31 -2.67
N GLY A 196 -3.26 4.72 -3.17
CA GLY A 196 -4.51 5.45 -3.42
C GLY A 196 -5.08 6.19 -2.20
N LEU A 197 -4.80 5.68 -1.00
CA LEU A 197 -5.20 6.31 0.26
C LEU A 197 -4.51 7.66 0.52
N THR A 198 -3.28 7.85 -0.01
CA THR A 198 -2.55 9.13 0.09
C THR A 198 -2.80 10.04 -1.12
N GLU A 199 -3.11 9.46 -2.28
CA GLU A 199 -3.37 10.22 -3.51
C GLU A 199 -4.69 11.00 -3.44
N ASP A 200 -5.78 10.33 -3.05
CA ASP A 200 -7.07 10.98 -2.78
C ASP A 200 -7.67 10.49 -1.45
N PRO A 201 -7.23 11.07 -0.33
CA PRO A 201 -7.67 10.66 1.00
C PRO A 201 -9.19 10.84 1.20
N ARG A 202 -9.81 11.81 0.52
CA ARG A 202 -11.26 12.06 0.68
C ARG A 202 -12.07 11.00 -0.03
N ALA A 203 -11.78 10.73 -1.30
CA ALA A 203 -12.48 9.70 -2.04
C ALA A 203 -12.26 8.32 -1.40
N PHE A 204 -11.04 8.05 -0.94
CA PHE A 204 -10.74 6.81 -0.23
C PHE A 204 -11.51 6.70 1.08
N ALA A 205 -11.53 7.75 1.92
CA ALA A 205 -12.28 7.76 3.19
C ALA A 205 -13.79 7.59 2.99
N ALA A 206 -14.37 8.25 1.99
CA ALA A 206 -15.78 8.12 1.66
C ALA A 206 -16.10 6.68 1.25
N ARG A 207 -15.26 6.10 0.38
CA ARG A 207 -15.41 4.71 -0.05
C ARG A 207 -15.26 3.72 1.11
N LEU A 208 -14.29 3.94 1.99
CA LEU A 208 -14.07 3.10 3.17
C LEU A 208 -15.30 3.09 4.07
N ARG A 209 -15.88 4.28 4.35
CA ARG A 209 -17.12 4.39 5.11
C ARG A 209 -18.26 3.61 4.46
N ASP A 210 -18.47 3.78 3.15
CA ASP A 210 -19.56 3.10 2.44
C ASP A 210 -19.40 1.58 2.45
N VAL A 211 -18.16 1.08 2.38
CA VAL A 211 -17.85 -0.35 2.45
C VAL A 211 -18.11 -0.91 3.85
N LEU A 212 -17.68 -0.20 4.90
CA LEU A 212 -17.84 -0.65 6.29
C LEU A 212 -19.28 -0.57 6.81
N LEU A 213 -20.08 0.34 6.26
CA LEU A 213 -21.50 0.50 6.60
C LEU A 213 -22.43 -0.32 5.69
N ALA A 214 -21.90 -0.98 4.67
CA ALA A 214 -22.69 -1.86 3.82
C ALA A 214 -23.17 -3.07 4.64
N PRO A 215 -24.44 -3.49 4.46
CA PRO A 215 -25.00 -4.66 5.14
C PRO A 215 -24.36 -5.97 4.67
#